data_AF-A0A918U2N8-F1
#
_entry.id   AF-A0A918U2N8-F1
#
_cell.length_a   1.000
_cell.length_b   1.000
_cell.length_c   1.000
_cell.angle_alpha   90.00
_cell.angle_beta   90.00
_cell.angle_gamma   90.00
#
_symmetry.space_group_name_H-M   'P 1'
#
loop_
_entity.id
_entity.type
_entity.pdbx_description
1 polymer ?
#
loop_
_entity_poly.entity_id
_entity_poly.type
_entity_poly.pdbx_seq_one_letter_code
_entity_poly.pdbx_strand_id
1 'polypeptide(L)'
;MSYYVQTRWGGSENAPTETRMREILAELDAPDMEHASTWLGHEDGWTLSVSEDGVAVWENEEFGHGPKYQEGIGQEEALRLWILVSLGEFNAVDSEPWKDGQGPPISEEELEVRRREIAEFTLKMNRDFYDSLGPEDDAKCCRDSDCSRGTVKFSVFCRTHHFESLRKESCPFDH
;
A
#
# COMPACT_ATOMS: atom_id res chain seq x y z
N MET A 1 -28.54 8.57 -7.37
CA MET A 1 -27.95 7.48 -6.59
C MET A 1 -27.10 6.65 -7.53
N SER A 2 -25.84 7.07 -7.65
CA SER A 2 -24.79 6.33 -8.32
C SER A 2 -23.74 5.93 -7.31
N TYR A 3 -23.22 4.73 -7.47
CA TYR A 3 -22.14 4.19 -6.68
C TYR A 3 -21.27 3.32 -7.59
N TYR A 4 -20.04 3.09 -7.16
CA TYR A 4 -19.09 2.23 -7.84
C TYR A 4 -18.36 1.37 -6.83
N VAL A 5 -17.85 0.23 -7.28
CA VAL A 5 -16.99 -0.64 -6.49
C VAL A 5 -15.64 -0.72 -7.16
N GLN A 6 -14.57 -0.53 -6.37
CA GLN A 6 -13.23 -0.88 -6.81
C GLN A 6 -12.93 -2.31 -6.36
N THR A 7 -12.75 -3.20 -7.32
CA THR A 7 -12.38 -4.59 -7.07
C THR A 7 -10.95 -4.67 -6.56
N ARG A 8 -10.58 -5.80 -5.96
CA ARG A 8 -9.22 -6.05 -5.49
C ARG A 8 -8.17 -5.88 -6.58
N TRP A 9 -8.49 -6.35 -7.79
CA TRP A 9 -7.58 -6.38 -8.94
C TRP A 9 -7.52 -5.08 -9.75
N GLY A 10 -7.86 -3.94 -9.15
CA GLY A 10 -7.80 -2.62 -9.80
C GLY A 10 -8.90 -2.35 -10.83
N GLY A 11 -9.94 -3.18 -10.90
CA GLY A 11 -11.14 -2.92 -11.69
C GLY A 11 -12.07 -1.93 -10.99
N SER A 12 -12.78 -1.10 -11.76
CA SER A 12 -13.85 -0.22 -11.24
C SER A 12 -15.15 -0.56 -11.96
N GLU A 13 -16.17 -0.92 -11.19
CA GLU A 13 -17.48 -1.33 -11.69
C GLU A 13 -18.57 -0.38 -11.18
N ASN A 14 -19.36 0.20 -12.08
CA ASN A 14 -20.47 1.08 -11.71
C ASN A 14 -21.72 0.27 -11.39
N ALA A 15 -22.33 0.54 -10.25
CA ALA A 15 -23.56 -0.09 -9.78
C ALA A 15 -23.64 -1.62 -10.00
N PRO A 16 -22.63 -2.40 -9.55
CA PRO A 16 -22.66 -3.86 -9.69
C PRO A 16 -23.86 -4.46 -8.97
N THR A 17 -24.37 -5.58 -9.49
CA THR A 17 -25.45 -6.33 -8.83
C THR A 17 -25.00 -6.87 -7.47
N GLU A 18 -25.94 -7.19 -6.58
CA GLU A 18 -25.64 -7.85 -5.29
C GLU A 18 -24.82 -9.12 -5.46
N THR A 19 -25.15 -9.96 -6.45
CA THR A 19 -24.38 -11.16 -6.78
C THR A 19 -22.94 -10.82 -7.15
N ARG A 20 -22.73 -9.74 -7.92
CA ARG A 20 -21.38 -9.30 -8.30
C ARG A 20 -20.62 -8.70 -7.12
N MET A 21 -21.28 -7.92 -6.26
CA MET A 21 -20.69 -7.42 -5.01
C MET A 21 -20.19 -8.55 -4.12
N ARG A 22 -20.97 -9.63 -4.00
CA ARG A 22 -20.57 -10.85 -3.28
C ARG A 22 -19.35 -11.52 -3.89
N GLU A 23 -19.27 -11.63 -5.22
CA GLU A 23 -18.08 -12.16 -5.89
C GLU A 23 -16.84 -11.31 -5.65
N ILE A 24 -16.97 -9.98 -5.67
CA ILE A 24 -15.86 -9.06 -5.40
C ILE A 24 -15.37 -9.22 -3.95
N LEU A 25 -16.28 -9.30 -2.99
CA LEU A 25 -15.92 -9.55 -1.59
C LEU A 25 -15.26 -10.92 -1.39
N ALA A 26 -15.63 -11.93 -2.19
CA ALA A 26 -14.98 -13.24 -2.19
C ALA A 26 -13.54 -13.19 -2.76
N GLU A 27 -13.14 -12.14 -3.49
CA GLU A 27 -11.75 -11.95 -3.89
C GLU A 27 -10.82 -11.75 -2.68
N LEU A 28 -11.37 -11.37 -1.52
CA LEU A 28 -10.62 -11.20 -0.26
C LEU A 28 -10.15 -12.53 0.35
N ASP A 29 -10.73 -13.68 -0.03
CA ASP A 29 -10.35 -14.99 0.52
C ASP A 29 -8.97 -15.48 0.06
N ALA A 30 -8.44 -14.92 -1.04
CA ALA A 30 -7.11 -15.24 -1.52
C ALA A 30 -6.08 -14.27 -0.90
N PRO A 31 -5.04 -14.73 -0.17
CA PRO A 31 -4.06 -13.81 0.41
C PRO A 31 -3.27 -13.08 -0.69
N ASP A 32 -3.22 -11.75 -0.62
CA ASP A 32 -2.42 -10.89 -1.50
C ASP A 32 -1.95 -9.64 -0.75
N MET A 33 -0.63 -9.58 -0.56
CA MET A 33 0.08 -8.53 0.17
C MET A 33 0.12 -7.18 -0.55
N GLU A 34 -0.11 -7.14 -1.86
CA GLU A 34 -0.05 -5.91 -2.67
C GLU A 34 -1.39 -5.17 -2.75
N HIS A 35 -2.51 -5.92 -2.77
CA HIS A 35 -3.86 -5.38 -2.86
C HIS A 35 -4.77 -5.99 -1.79
N ALA A 36 -4.68 -5.47 -0.56
CA ALA A 36 -5.34 -6.06 0.60
C ALA A 36 -6.81 -5.65 0.80
N SER A 37 -7.39 -4.81 -0.06
CA SER A 37 -8.77 -4.30 0.14
C SER A 37 -9.57 -4.05 -1.14
N THR A 38 -10.88 -3.97 -0.96
CA THR A 38 -11.88 -3.53 -1.96
C THR A 38 -12.78 -2.48 -1.32
N TRP A 39 -13.35 -1.56 -2.10
CA TRP A 39 -14.22 -0.52 -1.54
C TRP A 39 -15.39 -0.17 -2.44
N LEU A 40 -16.48 0.29 -1.81
CA LEU A 40 -17.62 0.89 -2.47
C LEU A 40 -17.61 2.40 -2.22
N GLY A 41 -17.66 3.20 -3.28
CA GLY A 41 -17.82 4.65 -3.24
C GLY A 41 -19.20 5.09 -3.69
N HIS A 42 -19.83 6.01 -2.97
CA HIS A 42 -21.10 6.65 -3.34
C HIS A 42 -20.86 8.07 -3.88
N GLU A 43 -21.75 8.57 -4.73
CA GLU A 43 -21.67 9.92 -5.32
C GLU A 43 -21.66 11.07 -4.30
N ASP A 44 -22.08 10.81 -3.06
CA ASP A 44 -22.10 11.78 -1.95
C ASP A 44 -20.77 11.82 -1.17
N GLY A 45 -19.71 11.22 -1.71
CA GLY A 45 -18.36 11.21 -1.12
C GLY A 45 -18.12 10.12 -0.07
N TRP A 46 -19.15 9.33 0.27
CA TRP A 46 -19.02 8.22 1.21
C TRP A 46 -18.28 7.04 0.61
N THR A 47 -17.35 6.48 1.39
CA THR A 47 -16.57 5.30 1.02
C THR A 47 -16.60 4.27 2.14
N LEU A 48 -16.86 3.02 1.77
CA LEU A 48 -16.77 1.86 2.64
C LEU A 48 -15.79 0.85 2.06
N SER A 49 -14.62 0.73 2.68
CA SER A 49 -13.60 -0.26 2.32
C SER A 49 -13.63 -1.46 3.25
N VAL A 50 -13.23 -2.62 2.73
CA VAL A 50 -13.08 -3.88 3.47
C VAL A 50 -11.77 -4.53 3.05
N SER A 51 -10.96 -4.91 4.04
CA SER A 51 -9.67 -5.60 3.83
C SER A 51 -9.76 -7.11 4.08
N GLU A 52 -8.74 -7.84 3.62
CA GLU A 52 -8.63 -9.30 3.73
C GLU A 52 -8.62 -9.83 5.17
N ASP A 53 -8.19 -9.02 6.13
CA ASP A 53 -8.21 -9.31 7.57
C ASP A 53 -9.57 -9.02 8.23
N GLY A 54 -10.57 -8.61 7.44
CA GLY A 54 -11.92 -8.33 7.91
C GLY A 54 -12.04 -6.99 8.64
N VAL A 55 -11.15 -6.04 8.35
CA VAL A 55 -11.29 -4.65 8.81
C VAL A 55 -12.13 -3.89 7.77
N ALA A 56 -13.24 -3.30 8.21
CA ALA A 56 -14.00 -2.36 7.40
C ALA A 56 -13.72 -0.93 7.84
N VAL A 57 -13.53 -0.01 6.88
CA VAL A 57 -13.33 1.42 7.15
C VAL A 57 -14.41 2.23 6.46
N TRP A 58 -15.08 3.07 7.25
CA TRP A 58 -16.18 3.94 6.85
C TRP A 58 -15.76 5.41 6.98
N GLU A 59 -15.83 6.15 5.88
CA GLU A 59 -15.41 7.54 5.85
C GLU A 59 -16.12 8.37 4.77
N ASN A 60 -16.07 9.69 4.96
CA ASN A 60 -16.38 10.69 3.96
C ASN A 60 -15.37 11.82 4.13
N GLU A 61 -14.32 11.80 3.30
CA GLU A 61 -13.25 12.79 3.37
C GLU A 61 -13.73 14.19 3.02
N GLU A 62 -14.72 14.31 2.13
CA GLU A 62 -15.26 15.60 1.68
C GLU A 62 -15.90 16.40 2.82
N PHE A 63 -16.55 15.71 3.75
CA PHE A 63 -17.20 16.31 4.91
C PHE A 63 -16.47 16.07 6.24
N GLY A 64 -15.30 15.43 6.22
CA GLY A 64 -14.51 15.12 7.42
C GLY A 64 -15.18 14.14 8.38
N HIS A 65 -16.00 13.22 7.87
CA HIS A 65 -16.60 12.15 8.67
C HIS A 65 -15.69 10.92 8.64
N GLY A 66 -15.27 10.46 9.82
CA GLY A 66 -14.31 9.37 9.94
C GLY A 66 -12.86 9.83 9.74
N PRO A 67 -11.92 8.89 9.52
CA PRO A 67 -12.17 7.46 9.35
C PRO A 67 -12.66 6.79 10.63
N LYS A 68 -13.59 5.85 10.48
CA LYS A 68 -13.98 4.92 11.55
C LYS A 68 -13.86 3.49 11.04
N TYR A 69 -13.56 2.55 11.92
CA TYR A 69 -13.35 1.15 11.55
C TYR A 69 -14.13 0.15 12.40
N GLN A 70 -14.31 -1.04 11.85
CA GLN A 70 -14.75 -2.24 12.56
C GLN A 70 -13.86 -3.42 12.19
N GLU A 71 -13.70 -4.37 13.11
CA GLU A 71 -12.90 -5.58 12.94
C GLU A 71 -13.82 -6.81 12.93
N GLY A 72 -13.36 -7.90 12.31
CA GLY A 72 -14.12 -9.15 12.26
C GLY A 72 -15.34 -9.11 11.33
N ILE A 73 -15.33 -8.21 10.35
CA ILE A 73 -16.36 -8.11 9.32
C ILE A 73 -16.17 -9.26 8.33
N GLY A 74 -17.10 -10.22 8.36
CA GLY A 74 -17.17 -11.29 7.36
C GLY A 74 -17.85 -10.82 6.06
N GLN A 75 -17.77 -11.64 5.01
CA GLN A 75 -18.31 -11.30 3.68
C GLN A 75 -19.79 -10.93 3.66
N GLU A 76 -20.66 -11.67 4.39
CA GLU A 76 -22.10 -11.34 4.43
C GLU A 76 -22.35 -9.97 5.08
N GLU A 77 -21.55 -9.64 6.09
CA GLU A 77 -21.68 -8.39 6.82
C GLU A 77 -21.14 -7.22 5.99
N ALA A 78 -19.99 -7.40 5.33
CA ALA A 78 -19.49 -6.48 4.33
C ALA A 78 -20.51 -6.22 3.21
N LEU A 79 -21.15 -7.28 2.69
CA LEU A 79 -22.18 -7.17 1.66
C LEU A 79 -23.40 -6.40 2.18
N ARG A 80 -23.87 -6.69 3.40
CA ARG A 80 -24.97 -5.95 4.04
C ARG A 80 -24.66 -4.46 4.09
N LEU A 81 -23.46 -4.09 4.54
CA LEU A 81 -23.04 -2.70 4.63
C LEU A 81 -22.91 -2.04 3.25
N TRP A 82 -22.33 -2.73 2.26
CA TRP A 82 -22.28 -2.24 0.88
C TRP A 82 -23.66 -1.97 0.30
N ILE A 83 -24.63 -2.85 0.54
CA ILE A 83 -26.01 -2.63 0.11
C ILE A 83 -26.57 -1.36 0.76
N LEU A 84 -26.38 -1.14 2.06
CA LEU A 84 -26.84 0.08 2.74
C LEU A 84 -26.22 1.34 2.12
N VAL A 85 -24.90 1.34 1.86
CA VAL A 85 -24.23 2.48 1.21
C VAL A 85 -24.76 2.70 -0.20
N SER A 86 -24.99 1.63 -0.98
CA SER A 86 -25.52 1.70 -2.35
C SER A 86 -26.94 2.29 -2.42
N LEU A 87 -27.71 2.15 -1.34
CA LEU A 87 -29.06 2.69 -1.20
C LEU A 87 -29.07 4.12 -0.62
N GLY A 88 -27.92 4.66 -0.23
CA GLY A 88 -27.83 5.95 0.45
C GLY A 88 -28.28 5.92 1.92
N GLU A 89 -28.37 4.74 2.54
CA GLU A 89 -28.81 4.54 3.92
C GLU A 89 -27.66 4.79 4.92
N PHE A 90 -26.98 5.93 4.79
CA PHE A 90 -25.77 6.26 5.58
C PHE A 90 -26.02 6.30 7.08
N ASN A 91 -27.21 6.73 7.50
CA ASN A 91 -27.58 6.73 8.93
C ASN A 91 -27.62 5.32 9.51
N ALA A 92 -28.01 4.32 8.71
CA ALA A 92 -28.00 2.93 9.14
C ALA A 92 -26.55 2.44 9.28
N VAL A 93 -25.68 2.78 8.32
CA VAL A 93 -24.25 2.48 8.38
C VAL A 93 -23.62 3.16 9.60
N ASP A 94 -23.84 4.45 9.82
CA ASP A 94 -23.26 5.21 10.95
C ASP A 94 -23.73 4.72 12.33
N SER A 95 -24.85 3.98 12.41
CA SER A 95 -25.37 3.43 13.66
C SER A 95 -24.66 2.16 14.15
N GLU A 96 -23.80 1.59 13.31
CA GLU A 96 -23.00 0.42 13.64
C GLU A 96 -21.90 0.74 14.68
N PRO A 97 -21.35 -0.26 15.39
CA PRO A 97 -20.42 -0.03 16.51
C PRO A 97 -19.00 0.31 16.05
N TRP A 98 -18.87 1.39 15.29
CA TRP A 98 -17.60 1.87 14.77
C TRP A 98 -16.65 2.35 15.87
N LYS A 99 -15.35 2.16 15.63
CA LYS A 99 -14.24 2.69 16.43
C LYS A 99 -13.55 3.82 15.64
N ASP A 100 -13.00 4.82 16.31
CA ASP A 100 -12.29 5.91 15.63
C ASP A 100 -10.94 5.44 15.06
N GLY A 101 -10.62 5.83 13.82
CA GLY A 101 -9.38 5.52 13.13
C GLY A 101 -9.56 4.64 11.88
N GLN A 102 -8.44 4.23 11.27
CA GLN A 102 -8.43 3.39 10.05
C GLN A 102 -8.26 1.90 10.32
N GLY A 103 -8.17 1.49 11.57
CA GLY A 103 -7.90 0.12 11.95
C GLY A 103 -7.43 0.02 13.39
N PRO A 104 -7.23 -1.20 13.90
CA PRO A 104 -6.64 -1.41 15.21
C PRO A 104 -5.26 -0.74 15.29
N PRO A 105 -4.91 -0.14 16.44
CA PRO A 105 -3.59 0.44 16.62
C PRO A 105 -2.54 -0.66 16.52
N ILE A 106 -1.53 -0.44 15.69
CA ILE A 106 -0.39 -1.35 15.56
C ILE A 106 0.44 -1.27 16.84
N SER A 107 0.78 -2.41 17.43
CA SER A 107 1.63 -2.47 18.62
C SER A 107 3.07 -2.04 18.29
N GLU A 108 3.84 -1.61 19.30
CA GLU A 108 5.25 -1.25 19.08
C GLU A 108 6.07 -2.45 18.58
N GLU A 109 5.75 -3.66 19.04
CA GLU A 109 6.40 -4.90 18.57
C GLU A 109 6.14 -5.13 17.08
N GLU A 110 4.90 -5.00 16.62
CA GLU A 110 4.55 -5.11 15.20
C GLU A 110 5.20 -3.99 14.36
N LEU A 111 5.27 -2.77 14.90
CA LEU A 111 5.99 -1.67 14.24
C LEU A 111 7.48 -1.98 14.08
N GLU A 112 8.13 -2.55 15.10
CA GLU A 112 9.54 -2.96 15.03
C GLU A 112 9.77 -4.08 14.01
N VAL A 113 8.88 -5.07 13.94
CA VAL A 113 8.92 -6.12 12.92
C VAL A 113 8.81 -5.51 11.53
N ARG A 114 7.81 -4.67 11.27
CA ARG A 114 7.63 -3.98 9.98
C ARG A 114 8.84 -3.11 9.61
N ARG A 115 9.39 -2.35 10.56
CA ARG A 115 10.61 -1.55 10.33
C ARG A 115 11.78 -2.43 9.92
N ARG A 116 11.95 -3.60 10.54
CA ARG A 116 13.02 -4.55 10.20
C ARG A 116 12.83 -5.11 8.80
N GLU A 117 11.63 -5.55 8.46
CA GLU A 117 11.31 -6.09 7.13
C GLU A 117 11.53 -5.06 6.03
N ILE A 118 11.08 -3.81 6.24
CA ILE A 118 11.31 -2.70 5.31
C ILE A 118 12.82 -2.42 5.16
N ALA A 119 13.57 -2.42 6.25
CA ALA A 119 15.01 -2.19 6.21
C ALA A 119 15.75 -3.31 5.46
N GLU A 120 15.38 -4.57 5.70
CA GLU A 120 15.93 -5.74 5.00
C GLU A 120 15.60 -5.70 3.50
N PHE A 121 14.36 -5.38 3.15
CA PHE A 121 13.93 -5.25 1.75
C PHE A 121 14.67 -4.11 1.04
N THR A 122 14.78 -2.96 1.70
CA THR A 122 15.52 -1.79 1.18
C THR A 122 16.98 -2.13 0.96
N LEU A 123 17.61 -2.79 1.94
CA LEU A 123 19.00 -3.22 1.83
C LEU A 123 19.19 -4.19 0.66
N LYS A 124 18.28 -5.15 0.47
CA LYS A 124 18.32 -6.09 -0.65
C LYS A 124 18.19 -5.37 -1.99
N MET A 125 17.21 -4.48 -2.14
CA MET A 125 17.02 -3.72 -3.38
C MET A 125 18.23 -2.82 -3.68
N ASN A 126 18.81 -2.21 -2.65
CA ASN A 126 20.03 -1.43 -2.79
C ASN A 126 21.21 -2.31 -3.21
N ARG A 127 21.30 -3.54 -2.69
CA ARG A 127 22.35 -4.50 -3.07
C ARG A 127 22.22 -4.94 -4.52
N ASP A 128 21.01 -5.29 -4.96
CA ASP A 128 20.73 -5.70 -6.33
C ASP A 128 21.09 -4.59 -7.32
N PHE A 129 20.72 -3.34 -6.99
CA PHE A 129 21.11 -2.18 -7.77
C PHE A 129 22.64 -1.99 -7.79
N TYR A 130 23.30 -2.10 -6.64
CA TYR A 130 24.76 -1.98 -6.52
C TYR A 130 25.50 -3.01 -7.37
N ASP A 131 25.04 -4.26 -7.37
CA ASP A 131 25.60 -5.37 -8.17
C ASP A 131 25.31 -5.21 -9.67
N SER A 132 24.21 -4.55 -10.04
CA SER A 132 23.89 -4.26 -11.45
C SER A 132 24.85 -3.28 -12.14
N LEU A 133 25.62 -2.49 -11.38
CA LEU A 133 26.57 -1.51 -11.92
C LEU A 133 27.77 -2.16 -12.65
N GLY A 134 28.02 -3.45 -12.39
CA GLY A 134 29.13 -4.18 -12.98
C GLY A 134 30.49 -3.80 -12.39
N PRO A 135 31.60 -4.31 -12.98
CA PRO A 135 32.94 -4.05 -12.49
C PRO A 135 33.40 -2.62 -12.76
N GLU A 136 34.33 -2.15 -11.94
CA GLU A 136 35.01 -0.87 -12.12
C GLU A 136 36.14 -1.01 -13.16
N ASP A 137 36.32 0.04 -13.96
CA ASP A 137 37.40 0.20 -14.91
C ASP A 137 38.52 1.03 -14.28
N ASP A 138 39.56 0.35 -13.80
CA ASP A 138 40.73 0.98 -13.15
C ASP A 138 41.54 1.87 -14.09
N ALA A 139 41.29 1.83 -15.40
CA ALA A 139 41.91 2.75 -16.35
C ALA A 139 41.37 4.19 -16.24
N LYS A 140 40.24 4.39 -15.53
CA LYS A 140 39.58 5.69 -15.36
C LYS A 140 39.27 5.94 -13.90
N CYS A 141 39.77 7.05 -13.37
CA CYS A 141 39.50 7.42 -11.98
C CYS A 141 38.07 7.95 -11.81
N CYS A 142 37.48 7.59 -10.68
CA CYS A 142 36.27 8.22 -10.16
C CYS A 142 36.43 9.75 -10.12
N ARG A 143 35.36 10.48 -10.46
CA ARG A 143 35.33 11.95 -10.45
C ARG A 143 35.36 12.55 -9.04
N ASP A 144 35.00 11.77 -8.03
CA ASP A 144 35.07 12.23 -6.64
C ASP A 144 36.53 12.48 -6.24
N SER A 145 36.81 13.67 -5.69
CA SER A 145 38.17 14.17 -5.47
C SER A 145 38.96 13.35 -4.45
N ASP A 146 38.27 12.68 -3.52
CA ASP A 146 38.89 11.90 -2.46
C ASP A 146 38.84 10.38 -2.76
N CYS A 147 38.56 10.01 -4.02
CA CYS A 147 38.39 8.63 -4.45
C CYS A 147 39.44 8.18 -5.46
N SER A 148 40.12 7.08 -5.18
CA SER A 148 41.10 6.44 -6.08
C SER A 148 40.55 5.27 -6.90
N ARG A 149 39.24 4.97 -6.78
CA ARG A 149 38.61 3.83 -7.44
C ARG A 149 38.37 4.06 -8.93
N GLY A 150 38.21 2.94 -9.67
CA GLY A 150 37.83 2.95 -11.08
C GLY A 150 36.38 3.38 -11.33
N THR A 151 36.04 3.77 -12.56
CA THR A 151 34.65 4.14 -12.92
C THR A 151 33.83 2.94 -13.37
N VAL A 152 32.51 2.92 -13.12
CA VAL A 152 31.60 1.93 -13.72
C VAL A 152 31.22 2.29 -15.15
N LYS A 153 30.75 1.31 -15.91
CA LYS A 153 30.33 1.50 -17.30
C LYS A 153 29.28 2.60 -17.42
N PHE A 154 29.50 3.54 -18.35
CA PHE A 154 28.63 4.71 -18.59
C PHE A 154 28.53 5.71 -17.44
N SER A 155 29.43 5.64 -16.46
CA SER A 155 29.53 6.67 -15.42
C SER A 155 30.92 7.28 -15.34
N VAL A 156 30.99 8.42 -14.65
CA VAL A 156 32.22 9.08 -14.21
C VAL A 156 32.54 8.74 -12.75
N PHE A 157 31.74 7.88 -12.12
CA PHE A 157 31.89 7.50 -10.72
C PHE A 157 32.17 6.00 -10.59
N CYS A 158 32.83 5.62 -9.49
CA CYS A 158 32.92 4.23 -9.04
C CYS A 158 31.55 3.71 -8.59
N ARG A 159 31.43 2.43 -8.22
CA ARG A 159 30.14 1.84 -7.82
C ARG A 159 29.54 2.57 -6.62
N THR A 160 30.35 2.87 -5.60
CA THR A 160 29.95 3.61 -4.39
C THR A 160 29.42 5.00 -4.75
N HIS A 161 30.23 5.86 -5.37
CA HIS A 161 29.81 7.23 -5.67
C HIS A 161 28.71 7.29 -6.74
N HIS A 162 28.62 6.31 -7.63
CA HIS A 162 27.50 6.20 -8.56
C HIS A 162 26.20 5.90 -7.81
N PHE A 163 26.24 4.94 -6.88
CA PHE A 163 25.13 4.63 -6.00
C PHE A 163 24.65 5.87 -5.24
N GLU A 164 25.57 6.57 -4.57
CA GLU A 164 25.26 7.75 -3.77
C GLU A 164 24.71 8.90 -4.62
N SER A 165 25.26 9.07 -5.83
CA SER A 165 24.81 10.10 -6.77
C SER A 165 23.35 9.90 -7.19
N LEU A 166 22.91 8.65 -7.38
CA LEU A 166 21.55 8.32 -7.80
C LEU A 166 20.58 8.16 -6.63
N ARG A 167 20.98 7.49 -5.55
CA ARG A 167 20.12 7.22 -4.39
C ARG A 167 20.03 8.38 -3.39
N LYS A 168 20.95 9.36 -3.48
CA LYS A 168 21.04 10.51 -2.56
C LYS A 168 21.22 10.12 -1.09
N GLU A 169 21.83 8.96 -0.86
CA GLU A 169 22.15 8.41 0.46
C GLU A 169 23.54 7.74 0.40
N SER A 170 24.19 7.57 1.55
CA SER A 170 25.48 6.88 1.64
C SER A 170 25.37 5.41 1.25
N CYS A 171 26.34 4.90 0.50
CA CYS A 171 26.34 3.51 0.07
C CYS A 171 26.64 2.57 1.25
N PRO A 172 25.82 1.53 1.50
CA PRO A 172 26.01 0.65 2.65
C PRO A 172 26.90 -0.58 2.40
N PHE A 173 27.44 -0.76 1.18
CA PHE A 173 28.08 -2.04 0.78
C PHE A 173 29.60 -2.03 0.70
N ASP A 174 30.21 -0.85 0.62
CA ASP A 174 31.65 -0.72 0.42
C ASP A 174 32.23 0.39 1.31
N HIS A 175 33.18 0.00 2.16
CA HIS A 175 34.15 0.87 2.80
C HIS A 175 35.55 0.33 2.53
#